data_AF-A0A2J0Z0A1-F1
#
_entry.id   AF-A0A2J0Z0A1-F1
#
_cell.length_a   1.000
_cell.length_b   1.000
_cell.length_c   1.000
_cell.angle_alpha   90.00
_cell.angle_beta   90.00
_cell.angle_gamma   90.00
#
_symmetry.space_group_name_H-M   'P 1'
#
loop_
_entity.id
_entity.type
_entity.pdbx_description
1 polymer ?
#
loop_
_entity_poly.entity_id
_entity_poly.type
_entity_poly.pdbx_seq_one_letter_code
_entity_poly.pdbx_strand_id
1 'polypeptide(L)'
;MMGSFQRRVKWWMDACFGPEISADRLERGDRLLEEVFELLQSGDYPRERIRALEEYTYSRPKGEPHQEVGGVTITLAAYCLAHGVDMHQAGEDELARIWTKVDAIRAKQAAKPTSSALPIGPAANVEGIALSKAEIDALFVGKIPTHRSDAYIAAEAAFADYFARNYPGPDTVIFDPAWHAPKIFYAAFRALAAAGTEDGR
;
A
#
# COMPACT_ATOMS: atom_id res chain seq x y z
N MET A 1 2.33 7.64 11.20
CA MET A 1 1.63 7.74 9.89
C MET A 1 1.57 6.36 9.30
N MET A 2 0.40 5.73 9.35
CA MET A 2 0.13 4.53 8.56
C MET A 2 0.45 4.87 7.09
N GLY A 3 1.25 4.04 6.42
CA GLY A 3 1.58 4.25 5.01
C GLY A 3 0.33 4.31 4.11
N SER A 4 0.51 4.61 2.82
CA SER A 4 -0.57 4.46 1.83
C SER A 4 -1.20 3.07 1.94
N PHE A 5 -2.45 2.92 1.48
CA PHE A 5 -3.12 1.61 1.45
C PHE A 5 -2.20 0.51 0.92
N GLN A 6 -1.53 0.76 -0.21
CA GLN A 6 -0.56 -0.16 -0.81
C GLN A 6 0.64 -0.50 0.12
N ARG A 7 1.17 0.46 0.90
CA ARG A 7 2.23 0.18 1.89
C ARG A 7 1.73 -0.71 3.03
N ARG A 8 0.47 -0.57 3.44
CA ARG A 8 -0.13 -1.41 4.50
C ARG A 8 -0.46 -2.81 4.00
N VAL A 9 -0.90 -2.93 2.75
CA VAL A 9 -1.01 -4.22 2.05
C VAL A 9 0.36 -4.90 1.98
N LYS A 10 1.44 -4.18 1.61
CA LYS A 10 2.80 -4.74 1.64
C LYS A 10 3.17 -5.27 3.02
N TRP A 11 2.88 -4.52 4.08
CA TRP A 11 3.19 -4.95 5.44
C TRP A 11 2.42 -6.23 5.83
N TRP A 12 1.13 -6.32 5.51
CA TRP A 12 0.36 -7.55 5.70
C TRP A 12 0.90 -8.73 4.87
N MET A 13 1.28 -8.47 3.62
CA MET A 13 1.90 -9.45 2.73
C MET A 13 3.20 -10.00 3.33
N ASP A 14 4.10 -9.12 3.77
CA ASP A 14 5.36 -9.50 4.41
C ASP A 14 5.10 -10.33 5.68
N ALA A 15 4.11 -9.94 6.49
CA ALA A 15 3.74 -10.66 7.70
C ALA A 15 3.19 -12.07 7.38
N CYS A 16 2.37 -12.23 6.36
CA CYS A 16 1.75 -13.52 6.04
C CYS A 16 2.67 -14.46 5.26
N PHE A 17 3.47 -13.92 4.36
CA PHE A 17 4.07 -14.69 3.28
C PHE A 17 5.60 -14.56 3.17
N GLY A 18 6.20 -13.56 3.82
CA GLY A 18 7.63 -13.26 3.64
C GLY A 18 7.95 -12.68 2.25
N PRO A 19 9.22 -12.31 2.01
CA PRO A 19 9.62 -11.55 0.83
C PRO A 19 9.55 -12.37 -0.47
N GLU A 20 9.83 -13.67 -0.44
CA GLU A 20 9.87 -14.52 -1.64
C GLU A 20 8.48 -14.69 -2.25
N ILE A 21 7.50 -15.15 -1.45
CA ILE A 21 6.12 -15.35 -1.91
C ILE A 21 5.46 -14.00 -2.24
N SER A 22 5.78 -12.94 -1.51
CA SER A 22 5.25 -11.61 -1.80
C SER A 22 5.76 -11.06 -3.14
N ALA A 23 6.94 -11.48 -3.59
CA ALA A 23 7.54 -11.08 -4.86
C ALA A 23 7.19 -12.01 -6.04
N ASP A 24 6.50 -13.13 -5.82
CA ASP A 24 6.07 -14.04 -6.88
C ASP A 24 5.00 -13.40 -7.77
N ARG A 25 5.43 -12.94 -8.95
CA ARG A 25 4.58 -12.22 -9.90
C ARG A 25 3.48 -13.10 -10.48
N LEU A 26 3.72 -14.39 -10.65
CA LEU A 26 2.72 -15.31 -11.18
C LEU A 26 1.64 -15.53 -10.13
N GLU A 27 2.02 -15.84 -8.89
CA GLU A 27 1.04 -16.04 -7.81
C GLU A 27 0.26 -14.74 -7.50
N ARG A 28 0.91 -13.56 -7.56
CA ARG A 28 0.20 -12.29 -7.42
C ARG A 28 -0.80 -12.03 -8.55
N GLY A 29 -0.43 -12.42 -9.78
CA GLY A 29 -1.32 -12.35 -10.94
C GLY A 29 -2.52 -13.27 -10.80
N ASP A 30 -2.29 -14.54 -10.45
CA ASP A 30 -3.35 -15.54 -10.22
C ASP A 30 -4.31 -15.09 -9.12
N ARG A 31 -3.76 -14.56 -8.01
CA ARG A 31 -4.56 -14.08 -6.89
C ARG A 31 -5.40 -12.86 -7.25
N LEU A 32 -4.86 -11.92 -8.03
CA LEU A 32 -5.63 -10.77 -8.52
C LEU A 32 -6.77 -11.23 -9.42
N LEU A 33 -6.51 -12.16 -10.34
CA LEU A 33 -7.53 -12.68 -11.26
C LEU A 33 -8.64 -13.44 -10.50
N GLU A 34 -8.28 -14.23 -9.49
CA GLU A 34 -9.23 -14.91 -8.61
C GLU A 34 -10.18 -13.91 -7.93
N GLU A 35 -9.66 -12.84 -7.32
CA GLU A 35 -10.47 -11.79 -6.69
C GLU A 35 -11.40 -11.08 -7.68
N VAL A 36 -10.95 -10.85 -8.91
CA VAL A 36 -11.80 -10.28 -9.96
C VAL A 36 -12.94 -11.25 -10.32
N PHE A 37 -12.67 -12.56 -10.39
CA PHE A 37 -13.72 -13.54 -10.62
C PHE A 37 -14.70 -13.64 -9.44
N GLU A 38 -14.22 -13.59 -8.20
CA GLU A 38 -15.07 -13.57 -7.01
C GLU A 38 -15.96 -12.31 -6.97
N LEU A 39 -15.40 -11.13 -7.28
CA LEU A 39 -16.17 -9.88 -7.39
C LEU A 39 -17.24 -9.97 -8.46
N LEU A 40 -16.90 -10.42 -9.68
CA LEU A 40 -17.86 -10.56 -10.78
C LEU A 40 -18.94 -11.60 -10.45
N GLN A 41 -18.56 -12.74 -9.85
CA GLN A 41 -19.51 -13.77 -9.41
C GLN A 41 -20.49 -13.22 -8.37
N SER A 42 -20.03 -12.34 -7.46
CA SER A 42 -20.89 -11.73 -6.44
C SER A 42 -22.00 -10.85 -7.03
N GLY A 43 -21.82 -10.38 -8.26
CA GLY A 43 -22.80 -9.61 -9.04
C GLY A 43 -23.48 -10.40 -10.15
N ASP A 44 -23.51 -11.74 -10.07
CA ASP A 44 -24.13 -12.64 -11.07
C ASP A 44 -23.60 -12.44 -12.50
N TYR A 45 -22.33 -12.06 -12.65
CA TYR A 45 -21.73 -11.89 -13.97
C TYR A 45 -21.72 -13.23 -14.74
N PRO A 46 -22.22 -13.27 -15.99
CA PRO A 46 -22.35 -14.54 -16.70
C PRO A 46 -20.99 -15.16 -17.03
N ARG A 47 -20.76 -16.39 -16.55
CA ARG A 47 -19.48 -17.11 -16.67
C ARG A 47 -19.04 -17.28 -18.13
N GLU A 48 -19.96 -17.50 -19.05
CA GLU A 48 -19.69 -17.65 -20.48
C GLU A 48 -19.05 -16.42 -21.12
N ARG A 49 -19.27 -15.23 -20.53
CA ARG A 49 -18.67 -13.98 -21.03
C ARG A 49 -17.19 -13.87 -20.70
N ILE A 50 -16.71 -14.58 -19.69
CA ILE A 50 -15.30 -14.53 -19.25
C ILE A 50 -14.38 -14.95 -20.40
N ARG A 51 -14.66 -16.10 -21.02
CA ARG A 51 -13.85 -16.63 -22.14
C ARG A 51 -13.87 -15.69 -23.35
N ALA A 52 -15.02 -15.08 -23.65
CA ALA A 52 -15.13 -14.13 -24.75
C ALA A 52 -14.29 -12.86 -24.51
N LEU A 53 -14.29 -12.34 -23.27
CA LEU A 53 -13.47 -11.18 -22.90
C LEU A 53 -11.97 -11.48 -22.83
N GLU A 54 -11.62 -12.68 -22.37
CA GLU A 54 -10.25 -13.19 -22.42
C GLU A 54 -9.76 -13.19 -23.86
N GLU A 55 -10.45 -13.89 -24.76
CA GLU A 55 -10.07 -13.99 -26.18
C GLU A 55 -9.93 -12.62 -26.84
N TYR A 56 -10.89 -11.72 -26.60
CA TYR A 56 -10.84 -10.34 -27.09
C TYR A 56 -9.65 -9.53 -26.53
N THR A 57 -9.25 -9.77 -25.28
CA THR A 57 -8.14 -9.04 -24.67
C THR A 57 -6.80 -9.55 -25.18
N TYR A 58 -6.64 -10.87 -25.26
CA TYR A 58 -5.41 -11.50 -25.75
C TYR A 58 -5.25 -11.44 -27.28
N SER A 59 -6.29 -11.09 -28.03
CA SER A 59 -6.17 -10.83 -29.48
C SER A 59 -5.48 -9.50 -29.80
N ARG A 60 -5.20 -8.66 -28.81
CA ARG A 60 -4.58 -7.33 -28.96
C ARG A 60 -3.09 -7.38 -28.58
N PRO A 61 -2.26 -6.44 -29.08
CA PRO A 61 -0.89 -6.31 -28.62
C PRO A 61 -0.81 -6.11 -27.10
N LYS A 62 0.24 -6.64 -26.48
CA LYS A 62 0.49 -6.47 -25.05
C LYS A 62 0.60 -4.97 -24.69
N GLY A 63 -0.14 -4.56 -23.67
CA GLY A 63 -0.11 -3.20 -23.12
C GLY A 63 1.09 -2.92 -22.20
N GLU A 64 1.27 -1.64 -21.88
CA GLU A 64 2.30 -1.18 -20.93
C GLU A 64 1.79 -1.33 -19.49
N PRO A 65 2.55 -1.93 -18.55
CA PRO A 65 2.06 -2.24 -17.21
C PRO A 65 1.47 -1.08 -16.40
N HIS A 66 2.08 0.11 -16.41
CA HIS A 66 1.57 1.27 -15.67
C HIS A 66 0.20 1.71 -16.23
N GLN A 67 0.05 1.75 -17.55
CA GLN A 67 -1.21 2.03 -18.22
C GLN A 67 -2.28 0.99 -17.89
N GLU A 68 -1.96 -0.30 -17.93
CA GLU A 68 -2.93 -1.36 -17.63
C GLU A 68 -3.36 -1.37 -16.16
N VAL A 69 -2.45 -1.08 -15.21
CA VAL A 69 -2.81 -0.88 -13.80
C VAL A 69 -3.76 0.32 -13.64
N GLY A 70 -3.52 1.41 -14.38
CA GLY A 70 -4.43 2.55 -14.44
C GLY A 70 -5.81 2.15 -14.97
N GLY A 71 -5.85 1.39 -16.07
CA GLY A 71 -7.07 0.87 -16.69
C GLY A 71 -7.90 0.00 -15.75
N VAL A 72 -7.25 -0.92 -15.03
CA VAL A 72 -7.90 -1.74 -13.99
C VAL A 72 -8.47 -0.86 -12.87
N THR A 73 -7.70 0.12 -12.39
CA THR A 73 -8.11 0.98 -11.28
C THR A 73 -9.36 1.80 -11.62
N ILE A 74 -9.39 2.45 -12.79
CA ILE A 74 -10.56 3.26 -13.19
C ILE A 74 -11.79 2.37 -13.47
N THR A 75 -11.58 1.16 -14.00
CA THR A 75 -12.68 0.23 -14.31
C THR A 75 -13.28 -0.34 -13.03
N LEU A 76 -12.44 -0.67 -12.04
CA LEU A 76 -12.91 -1.07 -10.72
C LEU A 76 -13.73 0.04 -10.06
N ALA A 77 -13.25 1.29 -10.10
CA ALA A 77 -14.00 2.43 -9.58
C ALA A 77 -15.37 2.59 -10.27
N ALA A 78 -15.40 2.49 -11.61
CA ALA A 78 -16.64 2.56 -12.38
C ALA A 78 -17.61 1.40 -12.06
N TYR A 79 -17.10 0.18 -11.90
CA TYR A 79 -17.88 -0.97 -11.47
C TYR A 79 -18.48 -0.72 -10.08
N CYS A 80 -17.66 -0.32 -9.11
CA CYS A 80 -18.13 -0.02 -7.75
C CYS A 80 -19.20 1.07 -7.73
N LEU A 81 -19.04 2.15 -8.52
CA LEU A 81 -20.07 3.19 -8.68
C LEU A 81 -21.39 2.63 -9.25
N ALA A 82 -21.33 1.77 -10.27
CA ALA A 82 -22.51 1.15 -10.86
C ALA A 82 -23.23 0.19 -9.89
N HIS A 83 -22.50 -0.40 -8.95
CA HIS A 83 -23.00 -1.33 -7.94
C HIS A 83 -23.25 -0.70 -6.56
N GLY A 84 -23.06 0.62 -6.41
CA GLY A 84 -23.27 1.32 -5.15
C GLY A 84 -22.30 0.95 -4.02
N VAL A 85 -21.07 0.57 -4.38
CA VAL A 85 -20.01 0.16 -3.44
C VAL A 85 -18.95 1.26 -3.34
N ASP A 86 -18.51 1.58 -2.12
CA ASP A 86 -17.31 2.40 -1.90
C ASP A 86 -16.06 1.51 -1.97
N MET A 87 -15.29 1.62 -3.07
CA MET A 87 -14.10 0.80 -3.27
C MET A 87 -13.00 1.03 -2.23
N HIS A 88 -12.90 2.23 -1.66
CA HIS A 88 -11.88 2.54 -0.68
C HIS A 88 -12.25 1.96 0.67
N GLN A 89 -13.50 2.16 1.11
CA GLN A 89 -13.97 1.58 2.37
C GLN A 89 -13.93 0.05 2.33
N ALA A 90 -14.37 -0.58 1.22
CA ALA A 90 -14.29 -2.03 1.05
C ALA A 90 -12.85 -2.56 1.19
N GLY A 91 -11.87 -1.84 0.63
CA GLY A 91 -10.45 -2.17 0.77
C GLY A 91 -9.95 -2.06 2.22
N GLU A 92 -10.33 -1.02 2.96
CA GLU A 92 -9.97 -0.85 4.36
C GLU A 92 -10.58 -1.94 5.25
N ASP A 93 -11.87 -2.23 5.06
CA ASP A 93 -12.60 -3.25 5.81
C ASP A 93 -11.98 -4.64 5.60
N GLU A 94 -11.66 -4.97 4.34
CA GLU A 94 -11.03 -6.24 4.01
C GLU A 94 -9.62 -6.34 4.60
N LEU A 95 -8.82 -5.26 4.50
CA LEU A 95 -7.48 -5.22 5.09
C LEU A 95 -7.54 -5.40 6.62
N ALA A 96 -8.48 -4.74 7.30
CA ALA A 96 -8.70 -4.94 8.74
C ALA A 96 -9.10 -6.39 9.06
N ARG A 97 -9.99 -6.98 8.24
CA ARG A 97 -10.46 -8.36 8.42
C ARG A 97 -9.34 -9.39 8.22
N ILE A 98 -8.49 -9.26 7.20
CA ILE A 98 -7.44 -10.25 6.91
C ILE A 98 -6.29 -10.20 7.93
N TRP A 99 -6.09 -9.06 8.61
CA TRP A 99 -5.18 -8.98 9.75
C TRP A 99 -5.60 -9.89 10.90
N THR A 100 -6.89 -10.15 11.09
CA THR A 100 -7.36 -11.11 12.11
C THR A 100 -7.17 -12.58 11.68
N LYS A 101 -6.69 -12.83 10.46
CA LYS A 101 -6.57 -14.17 9.86
C LYS A 101 -5.13 -14.59 9.56
N VAL A 102 -4.13 -13.85 10.02
CA VAL A 102 -2.70 -14.07 9.70
C VAL A 102 -2.27 -15.52 9.93
N ASP A 103 -2.59 -16.10 11.10
CA ASP A 103 -2.17 -17.48 11.41
C ASP A 103 -2.85 -18.52 10.53
N ALA A 104 -4.13 -18.34 10.23
CA ALA A 104 -4.87 -19.21 9.32
C ALA A 104 -4.33 -19.12 7.89
N ILE A 105 -3.96 -17.92 7.44
CA ILE A 105 -3.36 -17.68 6.12
C ILE A 105 -2.00 -18.36 6.02
N ARG A 106 -1.15 -18.22 7.05
CA ARG A 106 0.16 -18.89 7.12
C ARG A 106 0.02 -20.41 7.10
N ALA A 107 -0.90 -20.97 7.88
CA ALA A 107 -1.18 -22.40 7.89
C ALA A 107 -1.65 -22.91 6.52
N LYS A 108 -2.56 -22.18 5.86
CA LYS A 108 -3.03 -22.52 4.51
C LYS A 108 -1.89 -22.46 3.49
N GLN A 109 -1.02 -21.46 3.58
CA GLN A 109 0.12 -21.33 2.68
C GLN A 109 1.14 -22.46 2.88
N ALA A 110 1.45 -22.80 4.14
CA ALA A 110 2.36 -23.91 4.45
C ALA A 110 1.84 -25.28 3.98
N ALA A 111 0.52 -25.43 3.86
CA ALA A 111 -0.12 -26.65 3.36
C ALA A 111 -0.22 -26.72 1.83
N LYS A 112 0.14 -25.66 1.08
CA LYS A 112 0.12 -25.72 -0.39
C LYS A 112 1.21 -26.68 -0.90
N PRO A 113 0.90 -27.57 -1.86
CA PRO A 113 1.93 -28.29 -2.59
C PRO A 113 2.89 -27.30 -3.27
N THR A 114 4.16 -27.66 -3.41
CA THR A 114 5.19 -26.78 -4.03
C THR A 114 4.93 -26.49 -5.52
N SER A 115 3.92 -27.12 -6.12
CA SER A 115 3.36 -26.78 -7.43
C SER A 115 2.07 -25.97 -7.25
N SER A 116 1.99 -24.80 -7.91
CA SER A 116 0.76 -24.00 -8.05
C SER A 116 -0.49 -24.87 -8.32
N ALA A 117 -1.66 -24.39 -7.90
CA ALA A 117 -2.96 -25.03 -8.18
C ALA A 117 -3.28 -25.12 -9.68
N LEU A 118 -2.57 -24.36 -10.52
CA LEU A 118 -2.59 -24.45 -11.97
C LEU A 118 -1.21 -24.91 -12.48
N PRO A 119 -1.13 -25.76 -13.52
CA PRO A 119 0.15 -26.13 -14.12
C PRO A 119 0.90 -24.87 -14.55
N ILE A 120 2.17 -24.76 -14.15
CA ILE A 120 3.05 -23.67 -14.58
C ILE A 120 3.28 -23.83 -16.09
N GLY A 121 2.63 -22.99 -16.90
CA GLY A 121 3.02 -22.78 -18.29
C GLY A 121 4.43 -22.16 -18.35
N PRO A 122 5.18 -22.29 -19.45
CA PRO A 122 6.57 -21.84 -19.52
C PRO A 122 6.68 -20.37 -19.08
N ALA A 123 7.53 -20.13 -18.09
CA ALA A 123 7.69 -18.83 -17.44
C ALA A 123 7.98 -17.74 -18.48
N ALA A 124 7.05 -16.81 -18.65
CA ALA A 124 7.33 -15.58 -19.36
C ALA A 124 8.17 -14.70 -18.43
N ASN A 125 9.47 -14.58 -18.73
CA ASN A 125 10.36 -13.61 -18.09
C ASN A 125 9.82 -12.21 -18.34
N VAL A 126 9.10 -11.65 -17.37
CA VAL A 126 8.74 -10.23 -17.38
C VAL A 126 9.81 -9.53 -16.56
N GLU A 127 10.73 -8.81 -17.19
CA GLU A 127 11.60 -7.86 -16.49
C GLU A 127 10.73 -6.73 -15.93
N GLY A 128 10.89 -6.42 -14.64
CA GLY A 128 10.12 -5.35 -13.98
C GLY A 128 11.07 -4.32 -13.40
N ILE A 129 10.66 -3.05 -13.43
CA ILE A 129 11.42 -1.94 -12.86
C ILE A 129 11.33 -2.03 -11.33
N ALA A 130 12.41 -2.44 -10.68
CA ALA A 130 12.57 -2.38 -9.23
C ALA A 130 13.20 -1.03 -8.87
N LEU A 131 12.48 -0.19 -8.12
CA LEU A 131 13.09 1.00 -7.52
C LEU A 131 14.00 0.58 -6.37
N SER A 132 15.23 1.08 -6.39
CA SER A 132 16.27 0.83 -5.40
C SER A 132 15.96 1.52 -4.07
N LYS A 133 16.56 1.01 -2.99
CA LYS A 133 16.53 1.62 -1.66
C LYS A 133 16.99 3.09 -1.68
N ALA A 134 17.96 3.42 -2.54
CA ALA A 134 18.45 4.78 -2.71
C ALA A 134 17.38 5.73 -3.31
N GLU A 135 16.51 5.25 -4.19
CA GLU A 135 15.41 6.03 -4.77
C GLU A 135 14.27 6.24 -3.77
N ILE A 136 14.05 5.28 -2.86
CA ILE A 136 13.10 5.42 -1.73
C ILE A 136 13.64 6.41 -0.69
N ASP A 137 14.92 6.34 -0.37
CA ASP A 137 15.56 7.23 0.59
C ASP A 137 15.64 8.68 0.06
N ALA A 138 15.84 8.87 -1.25
CA ALA A 138 15.85 10.18 -1.91
C ALA A 138 14.51 10.92 -1.86
N LEU A 139 13.39 10.23 -1.68
CA LEU A 139 12.07 10.88 -1.49
C LEU A 139 11.94 11.59 -0.13
N PHE A 140 12.82 11.30 0.83
CA PHE A 140 12.73 11.81 2.22
C PHE A 140 14.01 12.47 2.76
N VAL A 141 15.15 12.35 2.06
CA VAL A 141 16.40 13.04 2.42
C VAL A 141 16.41 14.46 1.87
N GLY A 142 16.62 15.45 2.74
CA GLY A 142 16.82 16.86 2.36
C GLY A 142 15.96 17.91 3.06
N LYS A 143 15.12 17.51 4.03
CA LYS A 143 14.19 18.44 4.72
C LYS A 143 14.34 18.43 6.25
N ILE A 144 15.55 18.34 6.81
CA ILE A 144 15.78 18.66 8.24
C ILE A 144 16.99 19.60 8.30
N PRO A 145 16.93 20.75 8.98
CA PRO A 145 18.01 21.72 8.99
C PRO A 145 19.22 21.12 9.70
N THR A 146 20.38 21.22 9.07
CA THR A 146 21.66 20.86 9.68
C THR A 146 22.07 21.84 10.79
N HIS A 147 21.57 23.08 10.73
CA HIS A 147 21.76 24.10 11.75
C HIS A 147 20.42 24.47 12.42
N ARG A 148 20.39 24.42 13.76
CA ARG A 148 19.22 24.71 14.61
C ARG A 148 19.65 25.69 15.70
N SER A 149 18.88 26.75 15.92
CA SER A 149 19.13 27.70 17.01
C SER A 149 18.77 27.08 18.37
N ASP A 150 19.30 27.63 19.46
CA ASP A 150 18.96 27.17 20.81
C ASP A 150 17.47 27.25 21.10
N ALA A 151 16.80 28.31 20.60
CA ALA A 151 15.36 28.47 20.70
C ALA A 151 14.58 27.38 19.92
N TYR A 152 15.05 27.00 18.73
CA TYR A 152 14.46 25.89 17.98
C TYR A 152 14.62 24.56 18.74
N ILE A 153 15.82 24.29 19.26
CA ILE A 153 16.13 23.06 19.99
C ILE A 153 15.25 22.95 21.23
N ALA A 154 15.12 24.04 22.00
CA ALA A 154 14.28 24.07 23.20
C ALA A 154 12.79 23.84 22.87
N ALA A 155 12.29 24.45 21.79
CA ALA A 155 10.91 24.29 21.36
C ALA A 155 10.61 22.87 20.81
N GLU A 156 11.54 22.30 20.05
CA GLU A 156 11.44 20.92 19.55
C GLU A 156 11.42 19.91 20.70
N ALA A 157 12.27 20.10 21.71
CA ALA A 157 12.31 19.25 22.90
C ALA A 157 11.01 19.35 23.70
N ALA A 158 10.50 20.56 23.95
CA ALA A 158 9.24 20.78 24.66
C ALA A 158 8.04 20.16 23.92
N PHE A 159 8.00 20.27 22.59
CA PHE A 159 6.99 19.63 21.77
C PHE A 159 7.11 18.10 21.84
N ALA A 160 8.32 17.55 21.70
CA ALA A 160 8.55 16.11 21.76
C ALA A 160 8.11 15.51 23.10
N ASP A 161 8.41 16.18 24.21
CA ASP A 161 7.97 15.78 25.55
C ASP A 161 6.44 15.83 25.71
N TYR A 162 5.79 16.89 25.25
CA TYR A 162 4.33 16.96 25.23
C TYR A 162 3.75 15.82 24.39
N PHE A 163 4.30 15.62 23.20
CA PHE A 163 3.81 14.66 22.24
C PHE A 163 3.96 13.21 22.72
N ALA A 164 5.10 12.84 23.30
CA ALA A 164 5.30 11.51 23.87
C ALA A 164 4.37 11.21 25.06
N ARG A 165 4.06 12.22 25.89
CA ARG A 165 3.12 12.08 27.02
C ARG A 165 1.68 11.87 26.58
N ASN A 166 1.27 12.49 25.47
CA ASN A 166 -0.11 12.43 24.98
C ASN A 166 -0.34 11.33 23.94
N TYR A 167 0.73 10.80 23.35
CA TYR A 167 0.69 9.70 22.39
C TYR A 167 1.70 8.60 22.75
N PRO A 168 1.64 8.01 23.96
CA PRO A 168 2.55 6.94 24.34
C PRO A 168 2.22 5.69 23.51
N GLY A 169 3.07 5.34 22.55
CA GLY A 169 2.94 4.08 21.79
C GLY A 169 2.96 2.84 22.71
N PRO A 170 2.67 1.63 22.18
CA PRO A 170 2.60 1.25 20.77
C PRO A 170 1.18 1.24 20.16
N ASP A 171 0.14 1.44 20.96
CA ASP A 171 -1.26 1.26 20.54
C ASP A 171 -1.89 2.53 19.91
N THR A 172 -1.06 3.50 19.52
CA THR A 172 -1.50 4.71 18.80
C THR A 172 -0.98 4.71 17.36
N VAL A 173 -1.63 5.45 16.47
CA VAL A 173 -1.20 5.66 15.06
C VAL A 173 0.23 6.24 14.94
N ILE A 174 0.79 6.68 16.06
CA ILE A 174 2.10 7.30 16.25
C ILE A 174 2.89 6.41 17.24
N PHE A 175 3.32 5.25 16.73
CA PHE A 175 3.84 4.15 17.55
C PHE A 175 5.25 4.39 18.13
N ASP A 176 6.03 5.30 17.55
CA ASP A 176 7.35 5.74 18.07
C ASP A 176 7.39 7.28 18.19
N PRO A 177 7.01 7.81 19.37
CA PRO A 177 6.97 9.26 19.58
C PRO A 177 8.33 9.94 19.43
N ALA A 178 9.43 9.26 19.78
CA ALA A 178 10.78 9.80 19.64
C ALA A 178 11.18 9.96 18.17
N TRP A 179 10.72 9.06 17.30
CA TRP A 179 10.93 9.18 15.86
C TRP A 179 9.98 10.18 15.19
N HIS A 180 8.73 10.27 15.65
CA HIS A 180 7.68 11.08 15.02
C HIS A 180 7.75 12.57 15.41
N ALA A 181 7.97 12.88 16.69
CA ALA A 181 7.82 14.25 17.17
C ALA A 181 8.76 15.28 16.49
N PRO A 182 10.07 15.00 16.29
CA PRO A 182 10.96 15.96 15.62
C PRO A 182 10.53 16.31 14.19
N LYS A 183 9.95 15.34 13.47
CA LYS A 183 9.52 15.52 12.07
C LYS A 183 8.23 16.33 11.97
N ILE A 184 7.29 16.11 12.90
CA ILE A 184 6.03 16.86 12.97
C ILE A 184 6.30 18.30 13.42
N PHE A 185 7.15 18.48 14.44
CA PHE A 185 7.59 19.79 14.88
C PHE A 185 8.23 20.58 13.74
N TYR A 186 9.15 19.96 13.00
CA TYR A 186 9.79 20.61 11.86
C TYR A 186 8.79 21.04 10.77
N ALA A 187 7.80 20.20 10.44
CA ALA A 187 6.77 20.54 9.47
C ALA A 187 5.93 21.76 9.93
N ALA A 188 5.53 21.78 11.20
CA ALA A 188 4.80 22.90 11.79
C ALA A 188 5.65 24.18 11.84
N PHE A 189 6.91 24.07 12.26
CA PHE A 189 7.86 25.18 12.28
C PHE A 189 8.05 25.77 10.87
N ARG A 190 8.18 24.93 9.84
CA ARG A 190 8.29 25.38 8.44
C ARG A 190 7.04 26.09 7.96
N ALA A 191 5.85 25.60 8.33
CA ALA A 191 4.58 26.25 7.99
C ALA A 191 4.46 27.61 8.67
N LEU A 192 4.80 27.71 9.96
CA LEU A 192 4.81 28.97 10.71
C LEU A 192 5.86 29.94 10.20
N ALA A 193 7.07 29.49 9.88
CA ALA A 193 8.12 30.33 9.30
C ALA A 193 7.75 30.83 7.89
N ALA A 194 6.99 30.04 7.13
CA ALA A 194 6.43 30.46 5.84
C ALA A 194 5.24 31.42 5.98
N ALA A 195 4.46 31.31 7.07
CA ALA A 195 3.33 32.21 7.36
C ALA A 195 3.76 33.50 8.10
N GLY A 196 4.89 33.48 8.82
CA GLY A 196 5.46 34.61 9.55
C GLY A 196 5.96 35.75 8.65
N THR A 197 5.88 35.60 7.32
CA THR A 197 6.03 36.70 6.37
C THR A 197 4.74 37.50 6.16
N GLU A 198 3.59 37.06 6.67
CA GLU A 198 2.28 37.70 6.48
C GLU A 198 1.68 38.31 7.77
N ASP A 199 1.98 37.79 8.97
CA ASP A 199 1.36 38.27 10.23
C ASP A 199 2.24 39.15 11.14
N GLY A 200 3.45 39.53 10.72
CA GLY A 200 4.20 40.66 11.32
C GLY A 200 4.56 40.55 12.81
N ARG A 201 4.81 39.34 13.33
CA ARG A 201 5.43 39.12 14.66
C ARG A 201 6.59 38.15 14.57
#